data_AF-A0A9D2MDA2-F1
#
_entry.id   AF-A0A9D2MDA2-F1
#
_cell.length_a   1.000
_cell.length_b   1.000
_cell.length_c   1.000
_cell.angle_alpha   90.00
_cell.angle_beta   90.00
_cell.angle_gamma   90.00
#
_symmetry.space_group_name_H-M   'P 1'
#
loop_
_entity.id
_entity.type
_entity.pdbx_description
1 polymer ?
#
loop_
_entity_poly.entity_id
_entity_poly.type
_entity_poly.pdbx_seq_one_letter_code
_entity_poly.pdbx_strand_id
1 'polypeptide(L)'
;MKESTPLYTLSGVVIRGRGVGKHVGTPTADLALGPGSRLPPSGVYASRAASGGAVWYGVTSVGRRPTLHNDCVPSVETHLFGFAGELYGRPLTLELHKKLRSIQRFDDLTRLLEQIGRDCAAARAFWGLDAPRPALTISEARRSVLLNGREAALSPKEFELLRLLARTPGEVLTKEAIYQAVWREPSNGWLHAVENTVFQLRKKLRPLAAGQEVIETVVGYGYRLKL
;
A
#
# COMPACT_ATOMS: atom_id res chain seq x y z
N MET A 1 10.21 -3.49 -19.58
CA MET A 1 10.12 -4.12 -18.24
C MET A 1 11.43 -4.86 -18.01
N LYS A 2 12.07 -4.73 -16.84
CA LYS A 2 13.37 -5.37 -16.59
C LYS A 2 13.17 -6.89 -16.46
N GLU A 3 13.83 -7.66 -17.32
CA GLU A 3 14.00 -9.09 -17.11
C GLU A 3 15.04 -9.27 -16.00
N SER A 4 14.58 -9.48 -14.77
CA SER A 4 15.44 -9.93 -13.67
C SER A 4 15.39 -11.45 -13.57
N THR A 5 16.53 -12.09 -13.30
CA THR A 5 16.58 -13.53 -12.99
C THR A 5 16.00 -13.77 -11.59
N PRO A 6 15.10 -14.75 -11.41
CA PRO A 6 14.57 -15.06 -10.08
C PRO A 6 15.66 -15.66 -9.17
N LEU A 7 15.68 -15.25 -7.90
CA LEU A 7 16.52 -15.84 -6.86
C LEU A 7 16.03 -17.24 -6.48
N TYR A 8 14.71 -17.42 -6.46
CA TYR A 8 14.05 -18.66 -6.11
C TYR A 8 12.75 -18.81 -6.89
N THR A 9 12.38 -20.05 -7.19
CA THR A 9 11.09 -20.39 -7.80
C THR A 9 10.38 -21.41 -6.91
N LEU A 10 9.11 -21.15 -6.63
CA LEU A 10 8.23 -22.00 -5.85
C LEU A 10 7.01 -22.34 -6.68
N SER A 11 6.60 -23.60 -6.67
CA SER A 11 5.36 -24.04 -7.31
C SER A 11 4.51 -24.78 -6.29
N GLY A 12 3.20 -24.53 -6.34
CA GLY A 12 2.27 -25.13 -5.40
C GLY A 12 0.83 -24.88 -5.80
N VAL A 13 -0.08 -25.30 -4.94
CA VAL A 13 -1.52 -25.07 -5.10
C VAL A 13 -1.95 -23.95 -4.16
N VAL A 14 -2.73 -23.01 -4.68
CA VAL A 14 -3.27 -21.93 -3.86
C VAL A 14 -4.33 -22.49 -2.92
N ILE A 15 -4.14 -22.27 -1.62
CA ILE A 15 -5.06 -22.68 -0.56
C ILE A 15 -5.64 -21.46 0.14
N ARG A 16 -6.77 -21.67 0.84
CA ARG A 16 -7.37 -20.60 1.66
C ARG A 16 -6.48 -20.31 2.84
N GLY A 17 -5.91 -19.10 2.86
CA GLY A 17 -5.12 -18.60 3.99
C GLY A 17 -5.99 -18.24 5.20
N ARG A 18 -5.35 -18.20 6.37
CA ARG A 18 -5.93 -17.63 7.62
C ARG A 18 -5.56 -16.16 7.84
N GLY A 19 -4.89 -15.54 6.86
CA GLY A 19 -4.16 -14.28 7.02
C GLY A 19 -4.99 -13.06 7.39
N VAL A 20 -4.31 -12.08 7.99
CA VAL A 20 -4.85 -10.76 8.39
C VAL A 20 -5.34 -9.95 7.18
N GLY A 21 -4.91 -10.30 5.96
CA GLY A 21 -5.25 -9.61 4.70
C GLY A 21 -6.75 -9.41 4.44
N LYS A 22 -7.61 -10.28 5.00
CA LYS A 22 -9.08 -10.09 4.97
C LYS A 22 -9.53 -8.77 5.61
N HIS A 23 -8.83 -8.29 6.64
CA HIS A 23 -9.16 -7.05 7.35
C HIS A 23 -8.62 -5.79 6.65
N VAL A 24 -7.78 -5.95 5.61
CA VAL A 24 -7.08 -4.86 4.91
C VAL A 24 -7.62 -4.64 3.49
N GLY A 25 -8.64 -5.43 3.08
CA GLY A 25 -9.16 -5.39 1.72
C GLY A 25 -8.17 -5.90 0.67
N THR A 26 -7.16 -6.67 1.10
CA THR A 26 -6.11 -7.19 0.23
C THR A 26 -6.22 -8.72 0.14
N PRO A 27 -6.69 -9.28 -0.99
CA PRO A 27 -6.77 -10.74 -1.13
C PRO A 27 -5.36 -11.33 -1.11
N THR A 28 -5.04 -12.08 -0.06
CA THR A 28 -3.79 -12.86 0.02
C THR A 28 -4.08 -14.34 -0.23
N ALA A 29 -3.13 -14.99 -0.88
CA ALA A 29 -3.17 -16.41 -1.22
C ALA A 29 -2.05 -17.13 -0.49
N ASP A 30 -2.38 -18.18 0.28
CA ASP A 30 -1.39 -19.09 0.85
C ASP A 30 -1.04 -20.14 -0.22
N LEU A 31 0.25 -20.46 -0.38
CA LEU A 31 0.73 -21.47 -1.31
C LEU A 31 1.08 -22.76 -0.54
N ALA A 32 0.36 -23.85 -0.84
CA ALA A 32 0.72 -25.18 -0.38
C ALA A 32 1.84 -25.73 -1.28
N LEU A 33 3.03 -25.87 -0.71
CA LEU A 33 4.19 -26.44 -1.40
C LEU A 33 4.11 -27.96 -1.44
N GLY A 34 4.64 -28.56 -2.51
CA GLY A 34 4.76 -30.02 -2.61
C GLY A 34 5.72 -30.60 -1.56
N PRO A 35 5.58 -31.88 -1.19
CA PRO A 35 6.52 -32.57 -0.29
C PRO A 35 7.97 -32.43 -0.77
N GLY A 36 8.89 -32.15 0.15
CA GLY A 36 10.33 -32.00 -0.17
C GLY A 36 10.75 -30.65 -0.76
N SER A 37 9.83 -29.71 -0.94
CA SER A 37 10.16 -28.35 -1.40
C SER A 37 11.10 -27.64 -0.41
N ARG A 38 12.23 -27.13 -0.89
CA ARG A 38 13.14 -26.31 -0.09
C ARG A 38 12.62 -24.89 -0.02
N LEU A 39 12.44 -24.40 1.21
CA LEU A 39 12.06 -23.01 1.43
C LEU A 39 13.25 -22.07 1.20
N PRO A 40 13.03 -20.94 0.51
CA PRO A 40 13.95 -19.81 0.53
C PRO A 40 14.17 -19.27 1.95
N PRO A 41 15.22 -18.48 2.17
CA PRO A 41 15.42 -17.80 3.45
C PRO A 41 14.18 -17.00 3.84
N SER A 42 13.81 -17.02 5.11
CA SER A 42 12.64 -16.28 5.59
C SER A 42 12.78 -14.78 5.29
N GLY A 43 11.69 -14.16 4.84
CA GLY A 43 11.63 -12.75 4.50
C GLY A 43 10.47 -12.40 3.60
N VAL A 44 10.42 -11.12 3.24
CA VAL A 44 9.44 -10.57 2.29
C VAL A 44 10.15 -10.27 0.99
N TYR A 45 9.53 -10.65 -0.13
CA TYR A 45 10.11 -10.61 -1.46
C TYR A 45 9.20 -9.89 -2.45
N ALA A 46 9.78 -9.16 -3.39
CA ALA A 46 9.10 -8.78 -4.62
C ALA A 46 9.00 -10.02 -5.51
N SER A 47 7.79 -10.36 -5.93
CA SER A 47 7.50 -11.61 -6.63
C SER A 47 6.76 -11.40 -7.94
N ARG A 48 6.93 -12.37 -8.83
CA ARG A 48 6.14 -12.56 -10.04
C ARG A 48 5.40 -13.89 -9.89
N ALA A 49 4.11 -13.88 -10.18
CA ALA A 49 3.21 -15.02 -10.03
C ALA A 49 2.61 -15.39 -11.38
N ALA A 50 2.61 -16.68 -11.72
CA ALA A 50 2.05 -17.19 -12.97
C ALA A 50 1.06 -18.32 -12.70
N SER A 51 -0.15 -18.23 -13.28
CA SER A 51 -1.18 -19.28 -13.25
C SER A 51 -2.07 -19.18 -14.48
N GLY A 52 -2.34 -20.32 -15.14
CA GLY A 52 -3.27 -20.39 -16.27
C GLY A 52 -2.95 -19.45 -17.43
N GLY A 53 -1.66 -19.20 -17.71
CA GLY A 53 -1.20 -18.28 -18.76
C GLY A 53 -1.23 -16.80 -18.38
N ALA A 54 -1.82 -16.43 -17.24
CA ALA A 54 -1.81 -15.08 -16.71
C ALA A 54 -0.63 -14.86 -15.75
N VAL A 55 -0.15 -13.61 -15.71
CA VAL A 55 0.99 -13.18 -14.90
C VAL A 55 0.57 -11.99 -14.04
N TRP A 56 0.96 -12.05 -12.77
CA TRP A 56 0.77 -10.97 -11.80
C TRP A 56 2.09 -10.65 -11.11
N TYR A 57 2.19 -9.44 -10.58
CA TYR A 57 3.29 -9.01 -9.74
C TYR A 57 2.79 -8.82 -8.32
N GLY A 58 3.67 -8.94 -7.34
CA GLY A 58 3.22 -8.92 -5.96
C GLY A 58 4.33 -8.86 -4.93
N VAL A 59 3.88 -9.10 -3.70
CA VAL A 59 4.73 -9.28 -2.53
C VAL A 59 4.47 -10.68 -1.99
N THR A 60 5.53 -11.45 -1.74
CA THR A 60 5.44 -12.77 -1.12
C THR A 60 6.20 -12.79 0.19
N SER A 61 5.50 -13.16 1.26
CA SER A 61 6.08 -13.46 2.57
C SER A 61 6.42 -14.94 2.63
N VAL A 62 7.69 -15.24 2.88
CA VAL A 62 8.20 -16.59 3.13
C VAL A 62 8.60 -16.69 4.59
N GLY A 63 8.01 -17.61 5.32
CA GLY A 63 8.29 -17.83 6.72
C GLY A 63 7.98 -19.24 7.19
N ARG A 64 7.98 -19.40 8.50
CA ARG A 64 7.60 -20.63 9.19
C ARG A 64 6.56 -20.28 10.24
N ARG A 65 5.50 -21.09 10.31
CA ARG A 65 4.48 -20.99 11.35
C ARG A 65 4.85 -21.92 12.50
N PRO A 66 4.93 -21.43 13.75
CA PRO A 66 4.96 -22.32 14.90
C PRO A 66 3.64 -23.09 14.97
N THR A 67 3.69 -24.40 15.15
CA THR A 67 2.51 -25.22 15.47
C THR A 67 2.52 -25.62 16.94
N LEU A 68 1.34 -25.98 17.45
CA LEU A 68 1.15 -26.47 18.82
C LEU A 68 1.96 -27.74 19.13
N HIS A 69 2.40 -28.47 18.11
CA HIS A 69 3.19 -29.70 18.23
C HIS A 69 4.69 -29.46 18.00
N ASN A 70 5.18 -28.22 18.14
CA ASN A 70 6.57 -27.81 17.89
C ASN A 70 7.08 -28.01 16.44
N ASP A 71 6.25 -28.52 15.53
CA ASP A 71 6.58 -28.58 14.11
C ASP A 71 6.49 -27.17 13.51
N CYS A 72 7.53 -26.77 12.78
CA CYS A 72 7.54 -25.49 12.05
C CYS A 72 7.07 -25.73 10.61
N VAL A 73 5.81 -25.41 10.33
CA VAL A 73 5.23 -25.60 9.00
C VAL A 73 5.63 -24.44 8.07
N PRO A 74 6.15 -24.72 6.87
CA PRO A 74 6.34 -23.73 5.82
C PRO A 74 5.12 -22.83 5.60
N SER A 75 5.36 -21.52 5.46
CA SER A 75 4.31 -20.55 5.13
C SER A 75 4.78 -19.67 4.00
N VAL A 76 4.06 -19.70 2.89
CA VAL A 76 4.27 -18.84 1.73
C VAL A 76 2.96 -18.13 1.46
N GLU A 77 2.90 -16.84 1.73
CA GLU A 77 1.71 -16.01 1.55
C GLU A 77 2.02 -14.94 0.51
N THR A 78 1.15 -14.79 -0.49
CA THR A 78 1.37 -13.83 -1.58
C THR A 78 0.20 -12.86 -1.73
N HIS A 79 0.53 -11.59 -1.95
CA HIS A 79 -0.38 -10.54 -2.35
C HIS A 79 -0.15 -10.24 -3.83
N LEU A 80 -1.18 -10.36 -4.67
CA LEU A 80 -1.09 -10.08 -6.11
C LEU A 80 -1.67 -8.70 -6.44
N PHE A 81 -0.88 -7.84 -7.07
CA PHE A 81 -1.31 -6.52 -7.48
C PHE A 81 -2.32 -6.58 -8.63
N GLY A 82 -3.43 -5.85 -8.48
CA GLY A 82 -4.46 -5.73 -9.52
C GLY A 82 -5.28 -7.01 -9.75
N PHE A 83 -5.09 -8.05 -8.92
CA PHE A 83 -5.88 -9.27 -9.02
C PHE A 83 -7.22 -9.11 -8.29
N ALA A 84 -8.31 -9.30 -9.03
CA ALA A 84 -9.67 -9.35 -8.50
C ALA A 84 -10.31 -10.66 -8.96
N GLY A 85 -10.28 -11.69 -8.12
CA GLY A 85 -10.81 -13.02 -8.45
C GLY A 85 -10.50 -14.08 -7.39
N GLU A 86 -10.73 -15.35 -7.74
CA GLU A 86 -10.45 -16.52 -6.88
C GLU A 86 -9.44 -17.44 -7.56
N LEU A 87 -8.32 -17.73 -6.87
CA LEU A 87 -7.28 -18.66 -7.36
C LEU A 87 -7.24 -19.98 -6.58
N TYR A 88 -8.11 -20.19 -5.59
CA TYR A 88 -8.03 -21.39 -4.75
C TYR A 88 -8.15 -22.67 -5.58
N GLY A 89 -7.37 -23.68 -5.20
CA GLY A 89 -7.27 -24.95 -5.90
C GLY A 89 -6.48 -24.87 -7.21
N ARG A 90 -6.06 -23.69 -7.67
CA ARG A 90 -5.27 -23.56 -8.91
C ARG A 90 -3.76 -23.68 -8.63
N PRO A 91 -2.99 -24.26 -9.57
CA PRO A 91 -1.55 -24.22 -9.51
C PRO A 91 -1.06 -22.78 -9.69
N LEU A 92 -0.07 -22.38 -8.90
CA LEU A 92 0.58 -21.08 -8.95
C LEU A 92 2.09 -21.29 -8.87
N THR A 93 2.81 -20.67 -9.80
CA THR A 93 4.27 -20.56 -9.75
C THR A 93 4.64 -19.15 -9.29
N LEU A 94 5.41 -19.06 -8.22
CA LEU A 94 5.96 -17.84 -7.65
C LEU A 94 7.46 -17.78 -7.91
N GLU A 95 7.89 -16.74 -8.58
CA GLU A 95 9.28 -16.38 -8.75
C GLU A 95 9.61 -15.24 -7.78
N LEU A 96 10.61 -15.43 -6.93
CA LEU A 96 11.09 -14.43 -5.97
C LEU A 96 12.30 -13.71 -6.55
N HIS A 97 12.16 -12.43 -6.89
CA HIS A 97 13.19 -11.69 -7.63
C HIS A 97 14.07 -10.81 -6.75
N LYS A 98 13.52 -10.26 -5.67
CA LYS A 98 14.28 -9.41 -4.74
C LYS A 98 13.79 -9.59 -3.31
N LYS A 99 14.72 -9.85 -2.37
CA LYS A 99 14.41 -9.79 -0.93
C LYS A 99 14.27 -8.32 -0.53
N LEU A 100 13.10 -7.94 -0.04
CA LEU A 100 12.79 -6.59 0.43
C LEU A 100 13.23 -6.41 1.89
N ARG A 101 12.97 -7.40 2.73
CA ARG A 101 13.36 -7.40 4.15
C ARG A 101 13.31 -8.80 4.78
N SER A 102 13.86 -8.91 5.98
CA SER A 102 13.64 -10.06 6.87
C SER A 102 12.27 -10.00 7.56
N ILE A 103 11.83 -11.13 8.12
CA ILE A 103 10.60 -11.19 8.92
C ILE A 103 10.79 -10.38 10.20
N GLN A 104 9.75 -9.63 10.58
CA GLN A 104 9.72 -8.77 11.76
C GLN A 104 8.41 -9.02 12.51
N ARG A 105 8.45 -8.95 13.85
CA ARG A 105 7.25 -8.91 14.70
C ARG A 105 6.82 -7.45 14.89
N PHE A 106 5.51 -7.22 14.93
CA PHE A 106 4.92 -5.90 15.16
C PHE A 106 4.11 -5.93 16.44
N ASP A 107 4.21 -4.84 17.19
CA ASP A 107 3.57 -4.69 18.50
C ASP A 107 2.09 -4.32 18.37
N ASP A 108 1.68 -3.77 17.22
CA ASP A 108 0.32 -3.37 16.91
C ASP A 108 -0.03 -3.52 15.42
N LEU A 109 -1.33 -3.50 15.13
CA LEU A 109 -1.86 -3.64 13.78
C LEU A 109 -1.48 -2.46 12.87
N THR A 110 -1.39 -1.24 13.39
CA THR A 110 -1.08 -0.04 12.60
C THR A 110 0.31 -0.14 11.99
N ARG A 111 1.33 -0.49 12.80
CA ARG A 111 2.71 -0.69 12.35
C ARG A 111 2.82 -1.80 11.31
N LEU A 112 2.05 -2.89 11.50
CA LEU A 112 1.98 -3.98 10.52
C LEU A 112 1.45 -3.46 9.16
N LEU A 113 0.34 -2.72 9.17
CA LEU A 113 -0.27 -2.19 7.96
C LEU A 113 0.63 -1.18 7.23
N GLU A 114 1.28 -0.28 7.98
CA GLU A 114 2.27 0.64 7.41
C GLU A 114 3.43 -0.09 6.75
N GLN A 115 3.96 -1.15 7.40
CA GLN A 115 5.03 -1.94 6.83
C GLN A 115 4.57 -2.66 5.55
N ILE A 116 3.37 -3.27 5.54
CA ILE A 116 2.81 -3.89 4.34
C ILE A 116 2.70 -2.86 3.21
N GLY A 117 2.25 -1.65 3.50
CA GLY A 117 2.21 -0.55 2.53
C GLY A 117 3.59 -0.22 1.95
N ARG A 118 4.63 -0.15 2.80
CA ARG A 118 6.02 0.07 2.38
C ARG A 118 6.55 -1.07 1.53
N ASP A 119 6.28 -2.32 1.90
CA ASP A 119 6.69 -3.51 1.15
C ASP A 119 6.05 -3.53 -0.25
N CYS A 120 4.75 -3.22 -0.34
CA CYS A 120 4.02 -3.10 -1.61
C CYS A 120 4.59 -1.98 -2.50
N ALA A 121 4.88 -0.81 -1.93
CA ALA A 121 5.49 0.29 -2.67
C ALA A 121 6.88 -0.09 -3.21
N ALA A 122 7.73 -0.73 -2.38
CA ALA A 122 9.05 -1.16 -2.79
C ALA A 122 9.01 -2.22 -3.92
N ALA A 123 8.05 -3.14 -3.87
CA ALA A 123 7.85 -4.13 -4.94
C ALA A 123 7.33 -3.48 -6.24
N ARG A 124 6.42 -2.52 -6.16
CA ARG A 124 5.95 -1.78 -7.35
C ARG A 124 7.09 -1.00 -8.01
N ALA A 125 7.89 -0.29 -7.22
CA ALA A 125 9.08 0.41 -7.70
C ALA A 125 10.07 -0.55 -8.38
N PHE A 126 10.30 -1.73 -7.78
CA PHE A 126 11.17 -2.75 -8.37
C PHE A 126 10.71 -3.20 -9.76
N TRP A 127 9.40 -3.42 -9.93
CA TRP A 127 8.82 -3.87 -11.20
C TRP A 127 8.53 -2.72 -12.19
N GLY A 128 8.78 -1.46 -11.81
CA GLY A 128 8.38 -0.30 -12.60
C GLY A 128 6.86 -0.18 -12.74
N LEU A 129 6.11 -0.67 -11.75
CA LEU A 129 4.65 -0.60 -11.64
C LEU A 129 4.18 0.64 -10.86
N ASP A 130 5.12 1.49 -10.46
CA ASP A 130 4.78 2.81 -9.96
C ASP A 130 4.08 3.54 -11.10
N ALA A 131 2.78 3.77 -10.95
CA ALA A 131 2.11 4.73 -11.78
C ALA A 131 2.85 6.08 -11.63
N PRO A 132 2.99 6.87 -12.71
CA PRO A 132 3.60 8.18 -12.60
C PRO A 132 2.95 8.94 -11.44
N ARG A 133 3.81 9.62 -10.67
CA ARG A 133 3.39 10.47 -9.55
C ARG A 133 2.26 11.38 -10.03
N PRO A 134 1.12 11.44 -9.33
CA PRO A 134 0.00 12.24 -9.81
C PRO A 134 0.42 13.70 -10.04
N ALA A 135 0.13 14.24 -11.22
CA ALA A 135 0.48 15.62 -11.54
C ALA A 135 -0.57 16.56 -10.96
N LEU A 136 -0.23 17.25 -9.87
CA LEU A 136 -1.09 18.26 -9.22
C LEU A 136 -0.80 19.64 -9.80
N THR A 137 -1.85 20.33 -10.26
CA THR A 137 -1.80 21.74 -10.66
C THR A 137 -2.81 22.52 -9.84
N ILE A 138 -2.38 23.61 -9.20
CA ILE A 138 -3.23 24.50 -8.42
C ILE A 138 -3.27 25.86 -9.11
N SER A 139 -4.46 26.37 -9.37
CA SER A 139 -4.67 27.74 -9.86
C SER A 139 -5.18 28.61 -8.72
N GLU A 140 -4.32 29.48 -8.20
CA GLU A 140 -4.68 30.45 -7.15
C GLU A 140 -5.75 31.43 -7.64
N ALA A 141 -5.59 31.95 -8.86
CA ALA A 141 -6.50 32.92 -9.44
C ALA A 141 -7.92 32.36 -9.67
N ARG A 142 -8.01 31.08 -10.07
CA ARG A 142 -9.30 30.41 -10.32
C ARG A 142 -9.82 29.62 -9.12
N ARG A 143 -9.03 29.53 -8.05
CA ARG A 143 -9.28 28.64 -6.89
C ARG A 143 -9.65 27.22 -7.32
N SER A 144 -8.93 26.67 -8.29
CA SER A 144 -9.20 25.35 -8.86
C SER A 144 -7.98 24.45 -8.79
N VAL A 145 -8.23 23.14 -8.81
CA VAL A 145 -7.20 22.10 -8.71
C VAL A 145 -7.41 21.08 -9.80
N LEU A 146 -6.35 20.78 -10.56
CA LEU A 146 -6.29 19.66 -11.48
C LEU A 146 -5.39 18.58 -10.89
N LEU A 147 -5.83 17.32 -10.98
CA LEU A 147 -5.00 16.15 -10.71
C LEU A 147 -4.98 15.27 -11.96
N ASN A 148 -3.79 14.99 -12.48
CA ASN A 148 -3.61 14.29 -13.76
C ASN A 148 -4.43 14.95 -14.90
N GLY A 149 -4.45 16.29 -14.93
CA GLY A 149 -5.19 17.09 -15.91
C GLY A 149 -6.70 17.14 -15.70
N ARG A 150 -7.26 16.46 -14.69
CA ARG A 150 -8.71 16.43 -14.40
C ARG A 150 -9.05 17.29 -13.20
N GLU A 151 -10.11 18.07 -13.28
CA GLU A 151 -10.50 18.99 -12.21
C GLU A 151 -11.10 18.27 -10.99
N ALA A 152 -10.67 18.69 -9.80
CA ALA A 152 -11.22 18.26 -8.54
C ALA A 152 -12.23 19.30 -8.02
N ALA A 153 -13.49 18.88 -7.82
CA ALA A 153 -14.54 19.75 -7.31
C ALA A 153 -14.40 19.95 -5.78
N LEU A 154 -13.59 20.93 -5.38
CA LEU A 154 -13.25 21.18 -3.98
C LEU A 154 -14.10 22.29 -3.33
N SER A 155 -14.42 22.13 -2.04
CA SER A 155 -14.95 23.22 -1.22
C SER A 155 -13.85 24.24 -0.89
N PRO A 156 -14.19 25.45 -0.39
CA PRO A 156 -13.18 26.44 -0.02
C PRO A 156 -12.15 25.92 1.00
N LYS A 157 -12.59 25.16 2.02
CA LYS A 157 -11.69 24.61 3.05
C LYS A 157 -10.84 23.45 2.52
N GLU A 158 -11.41 22.62 1.64
CA GLU A 158 -10.65 21.56 0.95
C GLU A 158 -9.56 22.16 0.06
N PHE A 159 -9.87 23.23 -0.69
CA PHE A 159 -8.89 23.95 -1.51
C PHE A 159 -7.76 24.54 -0.65
N GLU A 160 -8.08 25.28 0.42
CA GLU A 160 -7.06 25.88 1.28
C GLU A 160 -6.18 24.82 1.96
N LEU A 161 -6.76 23.69 2.41
CA LEU A 161 -5.99 22.61 3.02
C LEU A 161 -5.04 21.97 2.01
N LEU A 162 -5.53 21.60 0.83
CA LEU A 162 -4.69 20.99 -0.20
C LEU A 162 -3.59 21.94 -0.68
N ARG A 163 -3.92 23.22 -0.85
CA ARG A 163 -2.97 24.29 -1.14
C ARG A 163 -1.90 24.40 -0.07
N LEU A 164 -2.29 24.38 1.21
CA LEU A 164 -1.36 24.44 2.34
C LEU A 164 -0.36 23.28 2.29
N LEU A 165 -0.85 22.04 2.14
CA LEU A 165 0.01 20.86 2.03
C LEU A 165 0.93 20.89 0.80
N ALA A 166 0.46 21.46 -0.32
CA ALA A 166 1.23 21.59 -1.54
C ALA A 166 2.34 22.64 -1.47
N ARG A 167 2.23 23.62 -0.55
CA ARG A 167 3.29 24.63 -0.31
C ARG A 167 4.45 24.09 0.52
N THR A 168 4.26 22.96 1.21
CA THR A 168 5.29 22.30 2.02
C THR A 168 5.48 20.83 1.58
N PRO A 169 5.92 20.55 0.33
CA PRO A 169 6.03 19.17 -0.16
C PRO A 169 6.95 18.32 0.70
N GLY A 170 6.46 17.16 1.15
CA GLY A 170 7.23 16.20 1.96
C GLY A 170 7.23 16.47 3.47
N GLU A 171 6.88 17.67 3.90
CA GLU A 171 6.78 18.03 5.32
C GLU A 171 5.45 17.57 5.93
N VAL A 172 5.51 17.18 7.20
CA VAL A 172 4.33 16.78 7.97
C VAL A 172 3.78 18.00 8.70
N LEU A 173 2.55 18.37 8.40
CA LEU A 173 1.84 19.41 9.14
C LEU A 173 0.95 18.78 10.22
N THR A 174 1.03 19.32 11.44
CA THR A 174 0.18 18.87 12.55
C THR A 174 -1.27 19.25 12.31
N LYS A 175 -2.19 18.52 12.97
CA LYS A 175 -3.63 18.83 12.88
C LYS A 175 -3.91 20.26 13.36
N GLU A 176 -3.27 20.67 14.45
CA GLU A 176 -3.37 22.02 15.02
C GLU A 176 -2.90 23.08 14.03
N ALA A 177 -1.73 22.89 13.40
CA ALA A 177 -1.18 23.84 12.44
C ALA A 177 -2.08 23.97 11.21
N ILE A 178 -2.58 22.84 10.69
CA ILE A 178 -3.53 22.83 9.56
C ILE A 178 -4.81 23.57 9.95
N TYR A 179 -5.36 23.29 11.15
CA TYR A 179 -6.57 23.95 11.61
C TYR A 179 -6.38 25.46 11.68
N GLN A 180 -5.35 25.93 12.38
CA GLN A 180 -5.08 27.36 12.54
C GLN A 180 -4.85 28.07 11.19
N ALA A 181 -4.15 27.43 10.25
CA ALA A 181 -3.92 28.01 8.93
C ALA A 181 -5.18 28.06 8.05
N VAL A 182 -6.01 27.01 8.07
CA VAL A 182 -7.17 26.87 7.18
C VAL A 182 -8.44 27.52 7.75
N TRP A 183 -8.65 27.42 9.07
CA TRP A 183 -9.78 28.04 9.77
C TRP A 183 -9.48 29.46 10.26
N ARG A 184 -8.20 29.83 10.41
CA ARG A 184 -7.76 31.17 10.88
C ARG A 184 -8.26 31.51 12.28
N GLU A 185 -8.40 30.49 13.13
CA GLU A 185 -8.81 30.60 14.52
C GLU A 185 -8.04 29.58 15.38
N PRO A 186 -7.91 29.80 16.70
CA PRO A 186 -7.31 28.82 17.61
C PRO A 186 -8.08 27.49 17.57
N SER A 187 -7.36 26.37 17.58
CA SER A 187 -8.00 25.06 17.46
C SER A 187 -8.93 24.71 18.60
N ASN A 188 -8.61 25.11 19.83
CA ASN A 188 -9.39 24.83 21.05
C ASN A 188 -9.84 23.35 21.15
N GLY A 189 -9.04 22.41 20.62
CA GLY A 189 -9.35 20.98 20.57
C GLY A 189 -10.24 20.50 19.41
N TRP A 190 -10.71 21.37 18.51
CA TRP A 190 -11.63 21.06 17.40
C TRP A 190 -10.94 20.48 16.16
N LEU A 191 -10.03 19.52 16.33
CA LEU A 191 -9.23 18.95 15.24
C LEU A 191 -10.03 18.06 14.28
N HIS A 192 -11.23 17.61 14.67
CA HIS A 192 -12.11 16.80 13.82
C HIS A 192 -12.48 17.48 12.50
N ALA A 193 -12.48 18.83 12.46
CA ALA A 193 -12.71 19.57 11.23
C ALA A 193 -11.62 19.30 10.19
N VAL A 194 -10.36 19.16 10.62
CA VAL A 194 -9.23 18.79 9.76
C VAL A 194 -9.39 17.36 9.27
N GLU A 195 -9.70 16.42 10.16
CA GLU A 195 -9.86 15.00 9.84
C GLU A 195 -10.96 14.77 8.80
N ASN A 196 -12.13 15.40 8.99
CA ASN A 196 -13.23 15.32 8.05
C ASN A 196 -12.86 15.96 6.70
N THR A 197 -12.16 17.10 6.71
CA THR A 197 -11.75 17.77 5.47
C THR A 197 -10.74 16.92 4.68
N VAL A 198 -9.78 16.29 5.37
CA VAL A 198 -8.85 15.33 4.75
C VAL A 198 -9.61 14.12 4.20
N PHE A 199 -10.58 13.58 4.93
CA PHE A 199 -11.41 12.47 4.46
C PHE A 199 -12.15 12.83 3.16
N GLN A 200 -12.79 14.00 3.08
CA GLN A 200 -13.48 14.45 1.86
C GLN A 200 -12.51 14.68 0.71
N LEU A 201 -11.34 15.28 0.97
CA LEU A 201 -10.28 15.44 -0.03
C LEU A 201 -9.84 14.10 -0.62
N ARG A 202 -9.53 13.11 0.23
CA ARG A 202 -9.14 11.78 -0.24
C ARG A 202 -10.22 11.15 -1.12
N LYS A 203 -11.49 11.24 -0.70
CA LYS A 203 -12.63 10.73 -1.47
C LYS A 203 -12.71 11.35 -2.86
N LYS A 204 -12.44 12.65 -2.99
CA LYS A 204 -12.49 13.39 -4.27
C LYS A 204 -11.25 13.18 -5.14
N LEU A 205 -10.06 13.08 -4.54
CA LEU A 205 -8.79 12.94 -5.27
C LEU A 205 -8.51 11.51 -5.72
N ARG A 206 -8.93 10.49 -4.95
CA ARG A 206 -8.69 9.07 -5.25
C ARG A 206 -9.08 8.63 -6.68
N PRO A 207 -10.28 8.96 -7.22
CA PRO A 207 -10.62 8.60 -8.60
C PRO A 207 -9.80 9.35 -9.67
N LEU A 208 -9.20 10.50 -9.32
CA LEU A 208 -8.34 11.28 -10.21
C LEU A 208 -6.87 10.78 -10.16
N ALA A 209 -6.47 10.18 -9.04
CA ALA A 209 -5.13 9.64 -8.79
C ALA A 209 -4.94 8.17 -9.22
N ALA A 210 -5.87 7.60 -10.02
CA ALA A 210 -5.90 6.18 -10.34
C ALA A 210 -5.85 5.27 -9.08
N GLY A 211 -6.50 5.70 -8.00
CA GLY A 211 -6.54 4.97 -6.74
C GLY A 211 -5.33 5.18 -5.81
N GLN A 212 -4.32 5.96 -6.21
CA GLN A 212 -3.19 6.32 -5.35
C GLN A 212 -3.63 7.25 -4.21
N GLU A 213 -3.06 7.05 -3.03
CA GLU A 213 -3.30 7.90 -1.86
C GLU A 213 -2.41 9.15 -1.94
N VAL A 214 -3.04 10.30 -2.18
CA VAL A 214 -2.36 11.60 -2.41
C VAL A 214 -2.03 12.31 -1.09
N ILE A 215 -2.77 12.03 -0.02
CA ILE A 215 -2.53 12.64 1.30
C ILE A 215 -2.19 11.51 2.27
N GLU A 216 -0.99 11.51 2.83
CA GLU A 216 -0.55 10.51 3.82
C GLU A 216 -0.91 10.96 5.24
N THR A 217 -1.43 10.03 6.05
CA THR A 217 -1.51 10.23 7.50
C THR A 217 -0.19 9.79 8.12
N VAL A 218 0.47 10.68 8.84
CA VAL A 218 1.62 10.35 9.68
C VAL A 218 1.11 10.20 11.11
N VAL A 219 0.96 8.94 11.54
CA VAL A 219 0.31 8.58 12.80
C VAL A 219 0.98 9.28 13.97
N GLY A 220 0.17 9.95 14.80
CA GLY A 220 0.65 10.72 15.96
C GLY A 220 1.14 12.13 15.65
N TYR A 221 1.29 12.50 14.37
CA TYR A 221 1.81 13.82 13.98
C TYR A 221 0.80 14.63 13.15
N GLY A 222 0.30 14.10 12.03
CA GLY A 222 -0.60 14.85 11.16
C GLY A 222 -0.64 14.35 9.73
N TYR A 223 -0.54 15.26 8.77
CA TYR A 223 -0.72 14.96 7.34
C TYR A 223 0.38 15.56 6.47
N ARG A 224 0.71 14.89 5.37
CA ARG A 224 1.52 15.48 4.28
C ARG A 224 0.97 15.13 2.92
N LEU A 225 1.37 15.92 1.93
CA LEU A 225 1.15 15.60 0.53
C LEU A 225 2.15 14.51 0.06
N LYS A 226 1.64 13.51 -0.65
CA LYS A 226 2.38 12.39 -1.23
C LYS A 226 2.15 12.38 -2.74
N LEU A 227 2.93 13.21 -3.44
CA LEU A 227 3.01 13.24 -4.89
C LEU A 227 4.34 12.69 -5.35
#